data_AF-A0A402C3T7-F1
#
_entry.id   AF-A0A402C3T7-F1
#
_cell.length_a   1.000
_cell.length_b   1.000
_cell.length_c   1.000
_cell.angle_alpha   90.00
_cell.angle_beta   90.00
_cell.angle_gamma   90.00
#
_symmetry.space_group_name_H-M   'P 1'
#
loop_
_entity.id
_entity.type
_entity.pdbx_description
1 polymer ?
#
loop_
_entity_poly.entity_id
_entity_poly.type
_entity_poly.pdbx_seq_one_letter_code
_entity_poly.pdbx_strand_id
1 'polypeptide(L)'
;MASPTTTDLSTLLMIDSATARDRDDAFAVTPLSGGRGWAVEVHIAGVADVVDLGSVADEQAFLRAETRYLPGRTIPMLGDTAEQAATLTAGAARTSLRVTGTLTPDGRLHGVTVGRGEIPSGRCVAVDHAQVPGILTDPAHPLHAQLAAADAAAQALLGGRRDGGALAFYDLTRGWATNEDGAIVAIAAELRTVAYVIVQELMIATNEAVALWCVEQGLPILFRNHRPNPVAGSTDELMTEIAAAAGDPDLFAKLRGRLLSTLRAASYDSTVHGHYGLRLSAYTHVTSPLRRVADLINQRIILAHLDHTHAPYTGDQLAALGADLNRRTRQAREAKKNHFKHADHRHVTQEAARDLTALDARTFHKVLKTAATAPLRDEIAAELARRADADLLTAPDVAVLIDAADPTWRPIQLRVLDTLADAHPEMGPSVVSVWRQAHPDQPPTEVEIRRNGADHHPLFAARATHLGIRGPWTTAAAKKPAEQAALWAALRAQLTGTDHPAPEPEWPAAPQNPQPATPPASADPGPAISPPPPRDTTGPAVFNLDGAKKSKALSNPIAWLMSLAQNNHQAPPEWEFRTDGPAHAPRFTATVHLAGHTATADATTKTAAKTASATALIEALLTQR
;
A
#
# COMPACT_ATOMS: atom_id res chain seq x y z
N MET A 1 -50.48 25.14 -24.54
CA MET A 1 -51.07 24.88 -23.21
C MET A 1 -49.98 24.24 -22.37
N ALA A 2 -49.44 24.97 -21.40
CA ALA A 2 -48.41 24.48 -20.51
C ALA A 2 -49.04 23.53 -19.49
N SER A 3 -48.52 22.31 -19.37
CA SER A 3 -48.86 21.40 -18.28
C SER A 3 -48.10 21.86 -17.02
N PRO A 4 -48.79 22.19 -15.92
CA PRO A 4 -48.15 22.31 -14.63
C PRO A 4 -48.10 20.91 -14.01
N THR A 5 -46.94 20.38 -13.63
CA THR A 5 -46.87 19.26 -12.68
C THR A 5 -45.48 19.09 -12.05
N THR A 6 -45.39 19.61 -10.83
CA THR A 6 -44.58 19.12 -9.70
C THR A 6 -43.07 19.40 -9.71
N THR A 7 -42.68 20.66 -9.49
CA THR A 7 -41.38 20.98 -8.85
C THR A 7 -41.64 21.24 -7.36
N ASP A 8 -41.93 20.19 -6.61
CA ASP A 8 -41.80 20.26 -5.15
C ASP A 8 -40.29 20.15 -4.90
N LEU A 9 -39.63 21.31 -4.72
CA LEU A 9 -38.17 21.40 -4.65
C LEU A 9 -37.70 20.67 -3.40
N SER A 10 -37.31 19.40 -3.56
CA SER A 10 -36.72 18.60 -2.49
C SER A 10 -35.62 19.40 -1.79
N THR A 11 -35.59 19.28 -0.46
CA THR A 11 -34.54 19.85 0.38
C THR A 11 -33.16 19.48 -0.17
N LEU A 12 -32.22 20.41 -0.17
CA LEU A 12 -30.83 20.14 -0.52
C LEU A 12 -30.02 19.89 0.76
N LEU A 13 -29.29 18.79 0.82
CA LEU A 13 -28.44 18.43 1.95
C LEU A 13 -27.06 19.04 1.74
N MET A 14 -26.55 19.74 2.76
CA MET A 14 -25.14 20.13 2.87
C MET A 14 -24.53 19.28 3.99
N ILE A 15 -23.78 18.24 3.62
CA ILE A 15 -23.19 17.30 4.57
C ILE A 15 -21.74 17.69 4.78
N ASP A 16 -21.43 18.24 5.94
CA ASP A 16 -20.10 18.75 6.32
C ASP A 16 -19.80 18.47 7.79
N SER A 17 -18.61 18.80 8.28
CA SER A 17 -18.40 18.85 9.74
C SER A 17 -19.20 20.02 10.35
N ALA A 18 -19.62 19.92 11.62
CA ALA A 18 -20.27 21.05 12.32
C ALA A 18 -19.42 22.33 12.35
N THR A 19 -18.10 22.20 12.20
CA THR A 19 -17.14 23.30 12.20
C THR A 19 -16.88 23.90 10.81
N ALA A 20 -17.43 23.31 9.74
CA ALA A 20 -17.26 23.79 8.38
C ALA A 20 -17.87 25.18 8.20
N ARG A 21 -17.10 26.08 7.61
CA ARG A 21 -17.52 27.46 7.27
C ARG A 21 -17.75 27.63 5.78
N ASP A 22 -16.97 26.89 5.01
CA ASP A 22 -16.91 26.82 3.56
C ASP A 22 -17.72 25.62 3.06
N ARG A 23 -19.01 25.83 2.80
CA ARG A 23 -19.89 24.80 2.22
C ARG A 23 -19.97 25.00 0.72
N ASP A 24 -19.26 24.16 0.00
CA ASP A 24 -19.16 24.21 -1.46
C ASP A 24 -20.36 23.57 -2.15
N ASP A 25 -20.88 22.46 -1.62
CA ASP A 25 -21.87 21.64 -2.30
C ASP A 25 -23.16 21.43 -1.49
N ALA A 26 -24.27 21.29 -2.21
CA ALA A 26 -25.54 20.87 -1.68
C ALA A 26 -26.23 19.95 -2.68
N PHE A 27 -26.87 18.87 -2.23
CA PHE A 27 -27.43 17.88 -3.16
C PHE A 27 -28.79 17.32 -2.74
N ALA A 28 -29.54 16.84 -3.73
CA ALA A 28 -30.71 16.01 -3.54
C ALA A 28 -30.59 14.72 -4.36
N VAL A 29 -31.01 13.62 -3.74
CA VAL A 29 -31.10 12.31 -4.39
C VAL A 29 -32.52 11.79 -4.18
N THR A 30 -33.22 11.50 -5.27
CA THR A 30 -34.61 11.01 -5.24
C THR A 30 -34.70 9.68 -5.99
N PRO A 31 -35.23 8.62 -5.38
CA PRO A 31 -35.37 7.33 -6.06
C PRO A 31 -36.37 7.45 -7.23
N LEU A 32 -36.02 6.86 -8.37
CA LEU A 32 -36.90 6.77 -9.52
C LEU A 32 -37.86 5.58 -9.39
N SER A 33 -39.05 5.73 -9.95
CA SER A 33 -40.06 4.66 -9.94
C SER A 33 -39.57 3.39 -10.63
N GLY A 34 -39.98 2.24 -10.08
CA GLY A 34 -39.68 0.93 -10.65
C GLY A 34 -38.23 0.47 -10.48
N GLY A 35 -37.47 1.04 -9.53
CA GLY A 35 -36.09 0.65 -9.27
C GLY A 35 -35.11 1.05 -10.38
N ARG A 36 -35.45 2.07 -11.16
CA ARG A 36 -34.65 2.56 -12.31
C ARG A 36 -33.43 3.40 -11.90
N GLY A 37 -33.09 3.43 -10.62
CA GLY A 37 -32.01 4.24 -10.07
C GLY A 37 -32.52 5.50 -9.38
N TRP A 38 -31.77 6.61 -9.49
CA TRP A 38 -32.02 7.85 -8.76
C TRP A 38 -31.90 9.09 -9.64
N ALA A 39 -32.78 10.06 -9.45
CA ALA A 39 -32.53 11.43 -9.90
C ALA A 39 -31.53 12.08 -8.94
N VAL A 40 -30.49 12.68 -9.49
CA VAL A 40 -29.44 13.38 -8.74
C VAL A 40 -29.45 14.83 -9.15
N GLU A 41 -29.47 15.73 -8.16
CA GLU A 41 -29.30 17.16 -8.31
C GLU A 41 -28.19 17.62 -7.37
N VAL A 42 -27.14 18.23 -7.91
CA VAL A 42 -26.02 18.78 -7.16
C VAL A 42 -25.89 20.26 -7.50
N HIS A 43 -25.76 21.08 -6.47
CA HIS A 43 -25.48 22.50 -6.59
C HIS A 43 -24.11 22.78 -5.97
N ILE A 44 -23.25 23.44 -6.73
CA ILE A 44 -21.96 23.93 -6.27
C ILE A 44 -22.03 25.45 -6.12
N ALA A 45 -21.56 26.00 -5.00
CA ALA A 45 -21.52 27.44 -4.71
C ALA A 45 -21.03 28.27 -5.90
N GLY A 46 -21.79 29.29 -6.31
CA GLY A 46 -21.49 30.17 -7.44
C GLY A 46 -20.38 31.19 -7.15
N VAL A 47 -19.21 30.72 -6.75
CA VAL A 47 -18.06 31.58 -6.36
C VAL A 47 -17.64 32.53 -7.47
N ALA A 48 -17.68 32.08 -8.73
CA ALA A 48 -17.37 32.91 -9.89
C ALA A 48 -18.32 34.11 -10.08
N ASP A 49 -19.55 34.07 -9.54
CA ASP A 49 -20.46 35.23 -9.53
C ASP A 49 -20.16 36.21 -8.37
N VAL A 50 -19.36 35.79 -7.39
CA VAL A 50 -18.99 36.58 -6.20
C VAL A 50 -17.56 37.15 -6.33
N VAL A 51 -16.69 36.45 -7.05
CA VAL A 51 -15.27 36.78 -7.19
C VAL A 51 -14.96 37.14 -8.63
N ASP A 52 -15.09 38.43 -8.95
CA ASP A 52 -14.75 38.99 -10.25
C ASP A 52 -13.27 38.79 -10.58
N LEU A 53 -12.97 38.54 -11.86
CA LEU A 53 -11.61 38.41 -12.35
C LEU A 53 -10.84 39.73 -12.17
N GLY A 54 -9.66 39.66 -11.55
CA GLY A 54 -8.86 40.83 -11.19
C GLY A 54 -9.29 41.57 -9.92
N SER A 55 -10.29 41.08 -9.20
CA SER A 55 -10.63 41.61 -7.87
C SER A 55 -9.58 41.24 -6.81
N VAL A 56 -9.60 41.92 -5.66
CA VAL A 56 -8.72 41.58 -4.51
C VAL A 56 -8.91 40.13 -4.05
N ALA A 57 -10.15 39.63 -4.08
CA ALA A 57 -10.46 38.24 -3.72
C ALA A 57 -9.88 37.26 -4.76
N ASP A 58 -9.88 37.63 -6.04
CA ASP A 58 -9.27 36.84 -7.12
C ASP A 58 -7.75 36.77 -7.00
N GLU A 59 -7.10 37.92 -6.82
CA GLU A 59 -5.64 37.99 -6.59
C GLU A 59 -5.25 37.13 -5.38
N GLN A 60 -6.05 37.18 -4.30
CA GLN A 60 -5.82 36.36 -3.13
C GLN A 60 -6.04 34.87 -3.40
N ALA A 61 -7.06 34.50 -4.19
CA ALA A 61 -7.31 33.12 -4.58
C ALA A 61 -6.12 32.55 -5.35
N PHE A 62 -5.58 33.29 -6.31
CA PHE A 62 -4.38 32.88 -7.07
C PHE A 62 -3.10 32.91 -6.22
N LEU A 63 -2.99 33.81 -5.23
CA LEU A 63 -1.87 33.81 -4.30
C LEU A 63 -1.89 32.56 -3.41
N ARG A 64 -3.06 32.18 -2.88
CA ARG A 64 -3.21 31.07 -1.93
C ARG A 64 -3.34 29.70 -2.62
N ALA A 65 -3.93 29.66 -3.81
CA ALA A 65 -4.30 28.48 -4.62
C ALA A 65 -5.30 27.51 -3.96
N GLU A 66 -5.23 27.33 -2.64
CA GLU A 66 -6.13 26.48 -1.86
C GLU A 66 -6.33 27.06 -0.44
N THR A 67 -7.44 26.68 0.21
CA THR A 67 -7.66 26.95 1.64
C THR A 67 -6.70 26.10 2.46
N ARG A 68 -6.08 26.69 3.49
CA ARG A 68 -5.17 25.98 4.40
C ARG A 68 -5.85 25.70 5.73
N TYR A 69 -6.12 24.43 6.00
CA TYR A 69 -6.62 23.95 7.29
C TYR A 69 -5.44 23.67 8.23
N LEU A 70 -5.25 24.52 9.25
CA LEU A 70 -4.21 24.38 10.26
C LEU A 70 -4.84 23.94 11.60
N PRO A 71 -4.07 23.31 12.49
CA PRO A 71 -4.52 23.08 13.86
C PRO A 71 -4.95 24.42 14.50
N GLY A 72 -6.24 24.54 14.84
CA GLY A 72 -6.82 25.71 15.50
C GLY A 72 -7.18 26.91 14.62
N ARG A 73 -6.88 26.90 13.30
CA ARG A 73 -7.36 27.95 12.38
C ARG A 73 -7.43 27.52 10.93
N THR A 74 -8.39 28.08 10.19
CA THR A 74 -8.47 27.98 8.74
C THR A 74 -7.98 29.28 8.12
N ILE A 75 -7.21 29.20 7.03
CA ILE A 75 -6.86 30.34 6.19
C ILE A 75 -7.61 30.16 4.86
N PRO A 76 -8.79 30.79 4.69
CA PRO A 76 -9.60 30.72 3.47
C PRO A 76 -8.81 31.07 2.22
N MET A 77 -9.09 30.42 1.09
CA MET A 77 -8.50 30.82 -0.19
C MET A 77 -8.96 32.24 -0.59
N LEU A 78 -10.27 32.48 -0.52
CA LEU A 78 -10.91 33.72 -0.97
C LEU A 78 -10.85 34.86 0.06
N GLY A 79 -10.59 34.51 1.32
CA GLY A 79 -10.74 35.41 2.46
C GLY A 79 -12.17 35.44 2.98
N ASP A 80 -12.34 35.93 4.21
CA ASP A 80 -13.58 35.77 4.96
C ASP A 80 -14.80 36.38 4.26
N THR A 81 -14.67 37.59 3.70
CA THR A 81 -15.79 38.30 3.05
C THR A 81 -16.32 37.58 1.82
N ALA A 82 -15.42 37.16 0.92
CA ALA A 82 -15.81 36.47 -0.32
C ALA A 82 -16.30 35.05 -0.05
N GLU A 83 -15.67 34.34 0.90
CA GLU A 83 -16.15 33.03 1.36
C GLU A 83 -17.56 33.15 1.95
N GLN A 84 -17.81 34.12 2.84
CA GLN A 84 -19.12 34.32 3.45
C GLN A 84 -20.20 34.74 2.43
N ALA A 85 -19.83 35.45 1.38
CA ALA A 85 -20.74 35.85 0.31
C ALA A 85 -21.14 34.67 -0.59
N ALA A 86 -20.25 33.69 -0.81
CA ALA A 86 -20.51 32.56 -1.71
C ALA A 86 -20.95 31.27 -0.99
N THR A 87 -20.51 31.03 0.25
CA THR A 87 -20.77 29.78 1.00
C THR A 87 -22.26 29.46 1.07
N LEU A 88 -22.60 28.19 0.83
CA LEU A 88 -23.98 27.73 0.87
C LEU A 88 -24.52 27.74 2.30
N THR A 89 -25.78 28.16 2.45
CA THR A 89 -26.41 28.33 3.75
C THR A 89 -27.90 28.06 3.66
N ALA A 90 -28.50 27.63 4.77
CA ALA A 90 -29.94 27.48 4.89
C ALA A 90 -30.67 28.83 4.84
N GLY A 91 -30.02 29.93 5.24
CA GLY A 91 -30.68 31.21 5.50
C GLY A 91 -30.67 32.23 4.37
N ALA A 92 -29.91 32.01 3.30
CA ALA A 92 -29.74 32.99 2.21
C ALA A 92 -29.87 32.33 0.84
N ALA A 93 -30.39 33.10 -0.12
CA ALA A 93 -30.38 32.69 -1.51
C ALA A 93 -28.95 32.71 -2.07
N ARG A 94 -28.61 31.72 -2.88
CA ARG A 94 -27.26 31.56 -3.46
C ARG A 94 -27.33 31.20 -4.93
N THR A 95 -26.45 31.79 -5.73
CA THR A 95 -26.17 31.29 -7.08
C THR A 95 -25.30 30.04 -6.98
N SER A 96 -25.37 29.21 -8.02
CA SER A 96 -24.69 27.93 -8.06
C SER A 96 -24.43 27.48 -9.49
N LEU A 97 -23.43 26.62 -9.66
CA LEU A 97 -23.38 25.71 -10.80
C LEU A 97 -24.23 24.50 -10.47
N ARG A 98 -25.28 24.26 -11.25
CA ARG A 98 -26.23 23.15 -11.05
C ARG A 98 -25.90 22.01 -12.01
N VAL A 99 -25.83 20.80 -11.47
CA VAL A 99 -25.64 19.56 -12.21
C VAL A 99 -26.79 18.62 -11.88
N THR A 100 -27.52 18.18 -12.89
CA THR A 100 -28.58 17.18 -12.72
C THR A 100 -28.34 15.98 -13.61
N GLY A 101 -28.78 14.80 -13.19
CA GLY A 101 -28.71 13.59 -14.01
C GLY A 101 -29.51 12.45 -13.41
N THR A 102 -29.48 11.31 -14.11
CA THR A 102 -30.02 10.04 -13.62
C THR A 102 -28.87 9.09 -13.33
N LEU A 103 -28.77 8.66 -12.08
CA LEU A 103 -27.86 7.62 -11.63
C LEU A 103 -28.55 6.26 -11.79
N THR A 104 -27.95 5.37 -12.56
CA THR A 104 -28.45 4.01 -12.75
C THR A 104 -28.03 3.08 -11.60
N PRO A 105 -28.72 1.94 -11.41
CA PRO A 105 -28.35 0.95 -10.40
C PRO A 105 -26.93 0.37 -10.53
N ASP A 106 -26.33 0.40 -11.73
CA ASP A 106 -24.93 -0.01 -12.00
C ASP A 106 -23.91 1.11 -11.73
N GLY A 107 -24.34 2.23 -11.14
CA GLY A 107 -23.43 3.30 -10.71
C GLY A 107 -22.97 4.23 -11.83
N ARG A 108 -23.79 4.42 -12.89
CA ARG A 108 -23.47 5.35 -13.98
C ARG A 108 -24.40 6.56 -13.96
N LEU A 109 -23.83 7.75 -13.95
CA LEU A 109 -24.58 9.00 -14.07
C LEU A 109 -24.73 9.36 -15.55
N HIS A 110 -25.97 9.45 -16.06
CA HIS A 110 -26.27 9.79 -17.45
C HIS A 110 -27.35 10.88 -17.55
N GLY A 111 -27.57 11.38 -18.78
CA GLY A 111 -28.52 12.47 -19.03
C GLY A 111 -28.13 13.75 -18.28
N VAL A 112 -26.82 13.99 -18.17
CA VAL A 112 -26.26 15.07 -17.38
C VAL A 112 -26.62 16.41 -18.02
N THR A 113 -27.15 17.32 -17.22
CA THR A 113 -27.34 18.72 -17.58
C THR A 113 -26.53 19.58 -16.63
N VAL A 114 -25.66 20.42 -17.19
CA VAL A 114 -24.88 21.43 -16.46
C VAL A 114 -25.48 22.79 -16.79
N GLY A 115 -25.76 23.60 -15.78
CA GLY A 115 -26.40 24.91 -15.99
C GLY A 115 -26.25 25.84 -14.80
N ARG A 116 -26.72 27.09 -14.97
CA ARG A 116 -26.87 28.02 -13.84
C ARG A 116 -27.95 27.50 -12.89
N GLY A 117 -27.70 27.65 -11.59
CA GLY A 117 -28.66 27.33 -10.55
C GLY A 117 -28.84 28.48 -9.58
N GLU A 118 -30.05 28.63 -9.07
CA GLU A 118 -30.35 29.48 -7.93
C GLU A 118 -30.94 28.60 -6.83
N ILE A 119 -30.40 28.73 -5.63
CA ILE A 119 -30.89 28.08 -4.42
C ILE A 119 -31.66 29.13 -3.62
N PRO A 120 -32.99 29.02 -3.48
CA PRO A 120 -33.75 29.91 -2.60
C PRO A 120 -33.38 29.71 -1.13
N SER A 121 -33.53 30.78 -0.33
CA SER A 121 -33.43 30.68 1.13
C SER A 121 -34.40 29.63 1.67
N GLY A 122 -33.96 28.82 2.62
CA GLY A 122 -34.73 27.72 3.22
C GLY A 122 -34.67 26.38 2.48
N ARG A 123 -34.10 26.31 1.28
CA ARG A 123 -34.01 25.04 0.53
C ARG A 123 -32.89 24.12 1.04
N CYS A 124 -31.80 24.67 1.57
CA CYS A 124 -30.68 23.90 2.10
C CYS A 124 -30.86 23.54 3.58
N VAL A 125 -30.43 22.33 3.95
CA VAL A 125 -30.30 21.88 5.33
C VAL A 125 -28.88 21.38 5.58
N ALA A 126 -28.22 21.95 6.58
CA ALA A 126 -26.91 21.50 7.03
C ALA A 126 -27.05 20.26 7.90
N VAL A 127 -26.24 19.24 7.62
CA VAL A 127 -26.20 17.97 8.36
C VAL A 127 -24.75 17.66 8.71
N ASP A 128 -24.46 17.40 9.98
CA ASP A 128 -23.12 16.95 10.40
C ASP A 128 -22.90 15.49 9.97
N HIS A 129 -21.70 15.14 9.50
CA HIS A 129 -21.26 13.76 9.28
C HIS A 129 -21.65 12.78 10.40
N ALA A 130 -21.55 13.20 11.66
CA ALA A 130 -21.86 12.42 12.85
C ALA A 130 -23.38 12.20 13.06
N GLN A 131 -24.24 13.05 12.49
CA GLN A 131 -25.69 12.91 12.58
C GLN A 131 -26.25 11.87 11.61
N VAL A 132 -25.61 11.71 10.44
CA VAL A 132 -26.11 10.85 9.35
C VAL A 132 -26.38 9.41 9.77
N PRO A 133 -25.50 8.70 10.52
CA PRO A 133 -25.81 7.33 10.95
C PRO A 133 -27.09 7.23 11.78
N GLY A 134 -27.32 8.18 12.70
CA GLY A 134 -28.52 8.21 13.53
C GLY A 134 -29.79 8.43 12.70
N ILE A 135 -29.73 9.35 11.72
CA ILE A 135 -30.85 9.63 10.81
C ILE A 135 -31.18 8.42 9.94
N LEU A 136 -30.18 7.69 9.46
CA LEU A 136 -30.38 6.48 8.67
C LEU A 136 -31.03 5.34 9.47
N THR A 137 -30.88 5.33 10.80
CA THR A 137 -31.52 4.35 11.68
C THR A 137 -32.90 4.76 12.21
N ASP A 138 -33.34 5.99 11.94
CA ASP A 138 -34.63 6.52 12.39
C ASP A 138 -35.58 6.80 11.21
N PRO A 139 -36.47 5.85 10.86
CA PRO A 139 -37.43 6.03 9.77
C PRO A 139 -38.41 7.20 9.98
N ALA A 140 -38.59 7.68 11.21
CA ALA A 140 -39.47 8.82 11.50
C ALA A 140 -38.77 10.17 11.29
N HIS A 141 -37.44 10.19 11.16
CA HIS A 141 -36.70 11.43 10.93
C HIS A 141 -37.04 12.02 9.55
N PRO A 142 -37.32 13.34 9.42
CA PRO A 142 -37.74 13.94 8.15
C PRO A 142 -36.77 13.75 6.98
N LEU A 143 -35.46 13.72 7.27
CA LEU A 143 -34.41 13.52 6.26
C LEU A 143 -34.10 12.05 5.96
N HIS A 144 -34.72 11.09 6.65
CA HIS A 144 -34.40 9.66 6.53
C HIS A 144 -34.51 9.17 5.09
N ALA A 145 -35.64 9.41 4.43
CA ALA A 145 -35.89 8.91 3.08
C ALA A 145 -34.87 9.43 2.06
N GLN A 146 -34.50 10.71 2.15
CA GLN A 146 -33.54 11.33 1.25
C GLN A 146 -32.10 10.84 1.52
N LEU A 147 -31.70 10.72 2.79
CA LEU A 147 -30.38 10.18 3.16
C LEU A 147 -30.25 8.69 2.82
N ALA A 148 -31.31 7.90 2.99
CA ALA A 148 -31.34 6.50 2.57
C ALA A 148 -31.19 6.36 1.05
N ALA A 149 -31.83 7.25 0.28
CA ALA A 149 -31.65 7.31 -1.16
C ALA A 149 -30.22 7.72 -1.55
N ALA A 150 -29.64 8.70 -0.85
CA ALA A 150 -28.28 9.15 -1.08
C ALA A 150 -27.23 8.07 -0.73
N ASP A 151 -27.43 7.33 0.36
CA ASP A 151 -26.59 6.17 0.71
C ASP A 151 -26.67 5.09 -0.36
N ALA A 152 -27.88 4.69 -0.76
CA ALA A 152 -28.05 3.67 -1.80
C ALA A 152 -27.42 4.08 -3.15
N ALA A 153 -27.57 5.36 -3.54
CA ALA A 153 -26.90 5.93 -4.70
C ALA A 153 -25.37 5.89 -4.57
N ALA A 154 -24.82 6.27 -3.41
CA ALA A 154 -23.38 6.23 -3.16
C ALA A 154 -22.82 4.80 -3.18
N GLN A 155 -23.57 3.81 -2.66
CA GLN A 155 -23.19 2.40 -2.76
C GLN A 155 -23.18 1.91 -4.21
N ALA A 156 -24.15 2.34 -5.04
CA ALA A 156 -24.17 2.02 -6.46
C ALA A 156 -22.95 2.62 -7.21
N LEU A 157 -22.63 3.90 -6.95
CA LEU A 157 -21.44 4.57 -7.48
C LEU A 157 -20.14 3.85 -7.06
N LEU A 158 -20.01 3.53 -5.77
CA LEU A 158 -18.86 2.80 -5.24
C LEU A 158 -18.73 1.41 -5.87
N GLY A 159 -19.84 0.69 -6.02
CA GLY A 159 -19.91 -0.60 -6.70
C GLY A 159 -19.41 -0.50 -8.14
N GLY A 160 -20.00 0.40 -8.94
CA GLY A 160 -19.59 0.62 -10.33
C GLY A 160 -18.11 1.00 -10.48
N ARG A 161 -17.58 1.84 -9.58
CA ARG A 161 -16.15 2.19 -9.57
C ARG A 161 -15.26 0.99 -9.24
N ARG A 162 -15.64 0.16 -8.28
CA ARG A 162 -14.89 -1.06 -7.92
C ARG A 162 -14.91 -2.08 -9.07
N ASP A 163 -16.06 -2.27 -9.69
CA ASP A 163 -16.22 -3.16 -10.85
C ASP A 163 -15.42 -2.64 -12.07
N GLY A 164 -15.28 -1.32 -12.20
CA GLY A 164 -14.40 -0.67 -13.17
C GLY A 164 -12.90 -0.71 -12.82
N GLY A 165 -12.50 -1.32 -11.69
CA GLY A 165 -11.12 -1.46 -11.26
C GLY A 165 -10.51 -0.20 -10.63
N ALA A 166 -11.34 0.73 -10.13
CA ALA A 166 -10.88 1.94 -9.45
C ALA A 166 -10.28 1.63 -8.08
N LEU A 167 -9.35 2.47 -7.64
CA LEU A 167 -8.78 2.38 -6.29
C LEU A 167 -9.79 2.93 -5.27
N ALA A 168 -10.86 2.19 -4.98
CA ALA A 168 -11.95 2.64 -4.11
C ALA A 168 -11.98 1.85 -2.78
N PHE A 169 -11.19 2.31 -1.81
CA PHE A 169 -11.03 1.70 -0.50
C PHE A 169 -11.63 2.59 0.59
N TYR A 170 -12.46 2.01 1.46
CA TYR A 170 -13.07 2.70 2.62
C TYR A 170 -13.06 1.74 3.81
N ASP A 171 -12.24 2.04 4.82
CA ASP A 171 -12.22 1.40 6.13
C ASP A 171 -12.47 2.49 7.17
N LEU A 172 -13.75 2.80 7.38
CA LEU A 172 -14.18 3.85 8.30
C LEU A 172 -13.82 3.50 9.76
N THR A 173 -13.81 2.21 10.12
CA THR A 173 -13.44 1.75 11.47
C THR A 173 -12.00 2.09 11.80
N ARG A 174 -11.07 1.83 10.88
CA ARG A 174 -9.64 2.16 11.06
C ARG A 174 -9.29 3.58 10.64
N GLY A 175 -10.20 4.28 9.98
CA GLY A 175 -10.02 5.65 9.55
C GLY A 175 -9.16 5.79 8.30
N TRP A 176 -9.36 4.93 7.31
CA TRP A 176 -8.68 4.99 6.01
C TRP A 176 -9.70 5.09 4.88
N ALA A 177 -9.42 5.93 3.90
CA ALA A 177 -10.22 6.01 2.68
C ALA A 177 -9.35 6.38 1.48
N THR A 178 -9.77 6.02 0.28
CA THR A 178 -9.19 6.60 -0.94
C THR A 178 -9.75 8.01 -1.16
N ASN A 179 -8.86 8.98 -1.42
CA ASN A 179 -9.25 10.32 -1.83
C ASN A 179 -9.54 10.43 -3.34
N GLU A 180 -9.90 11.63 -3.77
CA GLU A 180 -10.18 11.99 -5.18
C GLU A 180 -8.98 11.82 -6.14
N ASP A 181 -7.75 11.71 -5.65
CA ASP A 181 -6.58 11.42 -6.49
C ASP A 181 -6.33 9.89 -6.61
N GLY A 182 -7.10 9.05 -5.94
CA GLY A 182 -6.89 7.60 -5.89
C GLY A 182 -5.89 7.13 -4.83
N ALA A 183 -5.48 8.01 -3.90
CA ALA A 183 -4.53 7.69 -2.83
C ALA A 183 -5.24 7.33 -1.52
N ILE A 184 -4.74 6.32 -0.81
CA ILE A 184 -5.25 5.93 0.51
C ILE A 184 -4.72 6.93 1.57
N VAL A 185 -5.65 7.66 2.20
CA VAL A 185 -5.39 8.69 3.19
C VAL A 185 -6.09 8.39 4.51
N ALA A 186 -5.59 8.96 5.59
CA ALA A 186 -6.26 8.90 6.89
C ALA A 186 -7.43 9.88 6.90
N ILE A 187 -8.54 9.47 7.52
CA ILE A 187 -9.70 10.32 7.77
C ILE A 187 -9.79 10.68 9.26
N ALA A 188 -10.14 11.94 9.52
CA ALA A 188 -10.36 12.46 10.87
C ALA A 188 -11.49 11.69 11.56
N ALA A 189 -11.42 11.54 12.89
CA ALA A 189 -12.29 10.63 13.65
C ALA A 189 -13.79 10.98 13.48
N GLU A 190 -14.09 12.27 13.48
CA GLU A 190 -15.41 12.86 13.30
C GLU A 190 -16.01 12.62 11.90
N LEU A 191 -15.17 12.35 10.89
CA LEU A 191 -15.62 12.08 9.52
C LEU A 191 -15.81 10.60 9.22
N ARG A 192 -15.54 9.69 10.18
CA ARG A 192 -15.55 8.22 9.98
C ARG A 192 -16.95 7.63 9.95
N THR A 193 -17.82 8.21 9.13
CA THR A 193 -19.23 7.81 9.00
C THR A 193 -19.58 7.57 7.53
N VAL A 194 -20.71 6.91 7.29
CA VAL A 194 -21.22 6.67 5.92
C VAL A 194 -21.42 7.97 5.12
N ALA A 195 -21.64 9.10 5.82
CA ALA A 195 -21.69 10.43 5.23
C ALA A 195 -20.46 10.74 4.37
N TYR A 196 -19.27 10.30 4.79
CA TYR A 196 -18.04 10.48 4.02
C TYR A 196 -18.07 9.76 2.68
N VAL A 197 -18.62 8.55 2.65
CA VAL A 197 -18.78 7.79 1.41
C VAL A 197 -19.81 8.48 0.51
N ILE A 198 -20.94 8.92 1.08
CA ILE A 198 -22.01 9.61 0.36
C ILE A 198 -21.47 10.84 -0.39
N VAL A 199 -20.84 11.76 0.35
CA VAL A 199 -20.31 13.01 -0.23
C VAL A 199 -19.19 12.69 -1.23
N GLN A 200 -18.24 11.84 -0.86
CA GLN A 200 -17.08 11.54 -1.71
C GLN A 200 -17.50 10.94 -3.07
N GLU A 201 -18.41 9.96 -3.08
CA GLU A 201 -18.85 9.31 -4.32
C GLU A 201 -19.70 10.23 -5.19
N LEU A 202 -20.62 11.01 -4.59
CA LEU A 202 -21.43 11.98 -5.32
C LEU A 202 -20.55 13.09 -5.95
N MET A 203 -19.56 13.59 -5.23
CA MET A 203 -18.65 14.62 -5.75
C MET A 203 -17.72 14.07 -6.83
N ILE A 204 -17.20 12.84 -6.70
CA ILE A 204 -16.42 12.19 -7.77
C ILE A 204 -17.29 12.05 -9.04
N ALA A 205 -18.53 11.55 -8.90
CA ALA A 205 -19.44 11.38 -10.03
C ALA A 205 -19.81 12.72 -10.69
N THR A 206 -20.02 13.76 -9.89
CA THR A 206 -20.31 15.11 -10.38
C THR A 206 -19.11 15.69 -11.14
N ASN A 207 -17.91 15.56 -10.59
CA ASN A 207 -16.67 15.99 -11.22
C ASN A 207 -16.42 15.26 -12.56
N GLU A 208 -16.65 13.95 -12.62
CA GLU A 208 -16.58 13.17 -13.87
C GLU A 208 -17.60 13.67 -14.89
N ALA A 209 -18.87 13.79 -14.49
CA ALA A 209 -19.97 14.22 -15.34
C ALA A 209 -19.73 15.60 -15.95
N VAL A 210 -19.24 16.55 -15.15
CA VAL A 210 -18.89 17.89 -15.66
C VAL A 210 -17.66 17.83 -16.57
N ALA A 211 -16.66 17.00 -16.28
CA ALA A 211 -15.52 16.83 -17.17
C ALA A 211 -15.94 16.29 -18.54
N LEU A 212 -16.78 15.25 -18.57
CA LEU A 212 -17.31 14.66 -19.81
C LEU A 212 -18.16 15.67 -20.58
N TRP A 213 -19.06 16.39 -19.90
CA TRP A 213 -19.85 17.44 -20.53
C TRP A 213 -18.95 18.54 -21.13
N CYS A 214 -17.90 18.97 -20.44
CA CYS A 214 -16.94 19.95 -20.98
C CYS A 214 -16.20 19.42 -22.21
N VAL A 215 -15.84 18.13 -22.24
CA VAL A 215 -15.25 17.50 -23.43
C VAL A 215 -16.24 17.52 -24.60
N GLU A 216 -17.51 17.17 -24.36
CA GLU A 216 -18.56 17.19 -25.38
C GLU A 216 -18.82 18.60 -25.93
N GLN A 217 -18.79 19.62 -25.07
CA GLN A 217 -18.94 21.02 -25.45
C GLN A 217 -17.66 21.65 -26.04
N GLY A 218 -16.53 20.92 -26.05
CA GLY A 218 -15.25 21.44 -26.53
C GLY A 218 -14.65 22.56 -25.67
N LEU A 219 -14.93 22.57 -24.36
CA LEU A 219 -14.48 23.61 -23.44
C LEU A 219 -13.03 23.37 -22.97
N PRO A 220 -12.15 24.36 -23.10
CA PRO A 220 -10.79 24.28 -22.57
C PRO A 220 -10.83 24.53 -21.06
N ILE A 221 -11.11 23.52 -20.25
CA ILE A 221 -11.03 23.58 -18.78
C ILE A 221 -9.71 22.99 -18.27
N LEU A 222 -9.39 23.14 -16.98
CA LEU A 222 -8.33 22.36 -16.33
C LEU A 222 -8.84 20.97 -15.97
N PHE A 223 -8.44 19.96 -16.72
CA PHE A 223 -8.62 18.55 -16.35
C PHE A 223 -7.65 18.16 -15.25
N ARG A 224 -8.10 17.30 -14.33
CA ARG A 224 -7.28 16.66 -13.31
C ARG A 224 -6.84 15.31 -13.84
N ASN A 225 -5.66 15.27 -14.43
CA ASN A 225 -5.13 14.06 -15.07
C ASN A 225 -4.26 13.27 -14.10
N HIS A 226 -4.37 11.94 -14.14
CA HIS A 226 -3.54 11.04 -13.34
C HIS A 226 -3.06 9.91 -14.23
N ARG A 227 -1.77 9.88 -14.56
CA ARG A 227 -1.17 8.85 -15.42
C ARG A 227 -0.54 7.75 -14.56
N PRO A 228 -0.56 6.47 -15.01
CA PRO A 228 0.15 5.41 -14.30
C PRO A 228 1.67 5.66 -14.26
N ASN A 229 2.35 5.10 -13.28
CA ASN A 229 3.80 4.97 -13.36
C ASN A 229 4.12 3.80 -14.32
N PRO A 230 4.81 4.02 -15.45
CA PRO A 230 5.05 2.99 -16.46
C PRO A 230 5.85 1.78 -15.95
N VAL A 231 6.48 1.89 -14.78
CA VAL A 231 7.29 0.82 -14.14
C VAL A 231 6.50 0.07 -13.05
N ALA A 232 5.26 0.46 -12.78
CA ALA A 232 4.41 -0.20 -11.78
C ALA A 232 3.72 -1.45 -12.35
N GLY A 233 3.63 -2.51 -11.55
CA GLY A 233 2.80 -3.69 -11.83
C GLY A 233 1.29 -3.39 -11.69
N SER A 234 0.45 -4.42 -11.82
CA SER A 234 -1.01 -4.27 -11.69
C SER A 234 -1.40 -3.76 -10.30
N THR A 235 -2.23 -2.72 -10.26
CA THR A 235 -2.79 -2.19 -9.00
C THR A 235 -3.83 -3.09 -8.37
N ASP A 236 -4.45 -3.98 -9.15
CA ASP A 236 -5.61 -4.76 -8.70
C ASP A 236 -5.19 -5.84 -7.68
N GLU A 237 -4.05 -6.49 -7.92
CA GLU A 237 -3.43 -7.45 -6.98
C GLU A 237 -3.00 -6.74 -5.69
N LEU A 238 -2.38 -5.56 -5.82
CA LEU A 238 -1.94 -4.76 -4.68
C LEU A 238 -3.11 -4.29 -3.81
N MET A 239 -4.25 -3.94 -4.40
CA MET A 239 -5.43 -3.55 -3.62
C MET A 239 -6.03 -4.72 -2.85
N THR A 240 -6.03 -5.91 -3.45
CA THR A 240 -6.46 -7.13 -2.76
C THR A 240 -5.55 -7.44 -1.57
N GLU A 241 -4.23 -7.30 -1.75
CA GLU A 241 -3.26 -7.42 -0.65
C GLU A 241 -3.47 -6.36 0.44
N ILE A 242 -3.74 -5.10 0.08
CA ILE A 242 -3.98 -4.02 1.04
C ILE A 242 -5.24 -4.31 1.88
N ALA A 243 -6.31 -4.76 1.24
CA ALA A 243 -7.55 -5.12 1.92
C ALA A 243 -7.32 -6.29 2.89
N ALA A 244 -6.60 -7.33 2.46
CA ALA A 244 -6.24 -8.46 3.30
C ALA A 244 -5.32 -8.07 4.48
N ALA A 245 -4.42 -7.10 4.25
CA ALA A 245 -3.48 -6.62 5.24
C ALA A 245 -4.08 -5.61 6.23
N ALA A 246 -5.35 -5.20 6.09
CA ALA A 246 -5.92 -4.15 6.91
C ALA A 246 -5.88 -4.47 8.42
N GLY A 247 -5.85 -5.76 8.80
CA GLY A 247 -5.66 -6.23 10.18
C GLY A 247 -4.23 -6.24 10.72
N ASP A 248 -3.23 -6.05 9.86
CA ASP A 248 -1.81 -5.97 10.20
C ASP A 248 -1.31 -4.54 9.91
N PRO A 249 -1.19 -3.67 10.93
CA PRO A 249 -0.81 -2.27 10.73
C PRO A 249 0.53 -2.08 10.00
N ASP A 250 1.51 -2.97 10.24
CA ASP A 250 2.84 -2.87 9.65
C ASP A 250 2.81 -3.31 8.17
N LEU A 251 2.11 -4.40 7.86
CA LEU A 251 1.92 -4.85 6.48
C LEU A 251 1.08 -3.84 5.68
N PHE A 252 -0.01 -3.33 6.26
CA PHE A 252 -0.84 -2.29 5.64
C PHE A 252 -0.02 -1.03 5.33
N ALA A 253 0.81 -0.57 6.26
CA ALA A 253 1.67 0.60 6.04
C ALA A 253 2.68 0.37 4.91
N LYS A 254 3.29 -0.82 4.83
CA LYS A 254 4.21 -1.22 3.76
C LYS A 254 3.51 -1.25 2.40
N LEU A 255 2.36 -1.92 2.30
CA LEU A 255 1.61 -2.05 1.06
C LEU A 255 1.04 -0.72 0.59
N ARG A 256 0.55 0.13 1.50
CA ARG A 256 0.16 1.51 1.19
C ARG A 256 1.34 2.32 0.65
N GLY A 257 2.52 2.17 1.25
CA GLY A 257 3.75 2.80 0.76
C GLY A 257 4.09 2.37 -0.66
N ARG A 258 3.94 1.07 -0.95
CA ARG A 258 4.11 0.50 -2.30
C ARG A 258 3.07 1.05 -3.29
N LEU A 259 1.80 1.18 -2.89
CA LEU A 259 0.77 1.78 -3.73
C LEU A 259 1.12 3.23 -4.08
N LEU A 260 1.53 4.02 -3.09
CA LEU A 260 1.90 5.41 -3.31
C LEU A 260 3.14 5.57 -4.21
N SER A 261 4.05 4.59 -4.26
CA SER A 261 5.19 4.63 -5.20
C SER A 261 4.81 4.17 -6.62
N THR A 262 3.71 3.43 -6.77
CA THR A 262 3.18 3.03 -8.09
C THR A 262 2.35 4.12 -8.77
N LEU A 263 1.87 5.12 -8.03
CA LEU A 263 1.05 6.20 -8.56
C LEU A 263 1.90 7.44 -8.87
N ARG A 264 1.69 8.05 -10.04
CA ARG A 264 2.24 9.39 -10.29
C ARG A 264 1.38 10.43 -9.57
N ALA A 265 1.98 11.59 -9.32
CA ALA A 265 1.20 12.77 -8.94
C ALA A 265 0.16 13.09 -10.03
N ALA A 266 -1.11 13.23 -9.65
CA ALA A 266 -2.10 13.86 -10.51
C ALA A 266 -1.73 15.34 -10.79
N SER A 267 -2.10 15.83 -11.96
CA SER A 267 -1.71 17.14 -12.50
C SER A 267 -2.85 17.82 -13.25
N TYR A 268 -2.91 19.14 -13.18
CA TYR A 268 -3.81 19.96 -13.99
C TYR A 268 -3.26 20.18 -15.41
N ASP A 269 -4.08 19.96 -16.43
CA ASP A 269 -3.74 20.22 -17.84
C ASP A 269 -5.02 20.59 -18.61
N SER A 270 -4.91 21.38 -19.66
CA SER A 270 -6.05 21.70 -20.53
C SER A 270 -6.42 20.54 -21.47
N THR A 271 -5.52 19.56 -21.62
CA THR A 271 -5.75 18.35 -22.41
C THR A 271 -6.19 17.19 -21.50
N VAL A 272 -7.26 16.50 -21.89
CA VAL A 272 -7.73 15.31 -21.15
C VAL A 272 -6.84 14.10 -21.41
N HIS A 273 -6.45 13.41 -20.34
CA HIS A 273 -5.65 12.18 -20.37
C HIS A 273 -6.22 11.05 -19.49
N GLY A 274 -7.38 11.28 -18.89
CA GLY A 274 -7.99 10.39 -17.91
C GLY A 274 -7.32 10.40 -16.54
N HIS A 275 -7.93 9.65 -15.63
CA HIS A 275 -7.55 9.59 -14.23
C HIS A 275 -7.36 8.15 -13.77
N TYR A 276 -6.12 7.68 -13.79
CA TYR A 276 -5.72 6.30 -13.51
C TYR A 276 -6.24 5.78 -12.17
N GLY A 277 -6.00 6.52 -11.08
CA GLY A 277 -6.40 6.08 -9.73
C GLY A 277 -7.92 5.96 -9.54
N LEU A 278 -8.70 6.69 -10.33
CA LEU A 278 -10.17 6.64 -10.28
C LEU A 278 -10.77 5.79 -11.43
N ARG A 279 -9.96 5.35 -12.40
CA ARG A 279 -10.37 4.69 -13.65
C ARG A 279 -11.39 5.47 -14.49
N LEU A 280 -11.24 6.79 -14.53
CA LEU A 280 -12.13 7.67 -15.29
C LEU A 280 -11.47 8.14 -16.59
N SER A 281 -12.26 8.26 -17.66
CA SER A 281 -11.78 8.72 -18.97
C SER A 281 -11.54 10.24 -19.01
N ALA A 282 -12.31 10.99 -18.23
CA ALA A 282 -12.15 12.41 -17.98
C ALA A 282 -12.44 12.69 -16.51
N TYR A 283 -11.66 13.59 -15.90
CA TYR A 283 -11.89 14.03 -14.53
C TYR A 283 -11.43 15.48 -14.39
N THR A 284 -12.15 16.25 -13.58
CA THR A 284 -11.80 17.63 -13.25
C THR A 284 -12.14 17.90 -11.80
N HIS A 285 -11.72 19.04 -11.26
CA HIS A 285 -12.23 19.54 -10.00
C HIS A 285 -13.15 20.72 -10.28
N VAL A 286 -14.41 20.59 -9.85
CA VAL A 286 -15.41 21.67 -9.88
C VAL A 286 -16.22 21.74 -8.60
N THR A 287 -16.20 20.72 -7.75
CA THR A 287 -17.07 20.62 -6.56
C THR A 287 -16.56 21.40 -5.34
N SER A 288 -15.47 22.18 -5.43
CA SER A 288 -14.95 22.92 -4.28
C SER A 288 -14.32 24.29 -4.58
N PRO A 289 -15.03 25.21 -5.25
CA PRO A 289 -14.50 26.52 -5.66
C PRO A 289 -14.23 27.51 -4.50
N LEU A 290 -14.76 27.31 -3.29
CA LEU A 290 -14.42 28.13 -2.12
C LEU A 290 -12.98 27.90 -1.65
N ARG A 291 -12.46 26.68 -1.89
CA ARG A 291 -11.20 26.21 -1.30
C ARG A 291 -10.16 25.72 -2.30
N ARG A 292 -10.46 25.70 -3.60
CA ARG A 292 -9.52 25.33 -4.66
C ARG A 292 -9.65 26.26 -5.87
N VAL A 293 -8.54 26.89 -6.27
CA VAL A 293 -8.56 27.86 -7.38
C VAL A 293 -8.78 27.18 -8.73
N ALA A 294 -8.41 25.90 -8.87
CA ALA A 294 -8.67 25.13 -10.08
C ALA A 294 -10.18 25.03 -10.37
N ASP A 295 -10.98 24.78 -9.34
CA ASP A 295 -12.44 24.75 -9.41
C ASP A 295 -13.01 26.12 -9.77
N LEU A 296 -12.47 27.21 -9.21
CA LEU A 296 -12.86 28.58 -9.57
C LEU A 296 -12.56 28.90 -11.04
N ILE A 297 -11.38 28.52 -11.54
CA ILE A 297 -11.00 28.67 -12.95
C ILE A 297 -11.99 27.92 -13.85
N ASN A 298 -12.27 26.65 -13.53
CA ASN A 298 -13.20 25.82 -14.28
C ASN A 298 -14.62 26.38 -14.24
N GLN A 299 -15.08 26.84 -13.07
CA GLN A 299 -16.40 27.43 -12.90
C GLN A 299 -16.56 28.69 -13.77
N ARG A 300 -15.55 29.56 -13.83
CA ARG A 300 -15.59 30.76 -14.71
C ARG A 300 -15.74 30.39 -16.18
N ILE A 301 -15.00 29.37 -16.64
CA ILE A 301 -15.06 28.91 -18.03
C ILE A 301 -16.44 28.33 -18.34
N ILE A 302 -16.97 27.51 -17.43
CA ILE A 302 -18.29 26.89 -17.58
C ILE A 302 -19.39 27.96 -17.57
N LEU A 303 -19.39 28.89 -16.62
CA LEU A 303 -20.40 29.95 -16.56
C LEU A 303 -20.32 30.90 -17.76
N ALA A 304 -19.11 31.27 -18.21
CA ALA A 304 -18.95 32.09 -19.40
C ALA A 304 -19.56 31.42 -20.65
N HIS A 305 -19.38 30.11 -20.80
CA HIS A 305 -20.01 29.34 -21.86
C HIS A 305 -21.54 29.31 -21.75
N LEU A 306 -22.07 29.05 -20.55
CA LEU A 306 -23.51 29.02 -20.28
C LEU A 306 -24.19 30.38 -20.52
N ASP A 307 -23.47 31.47 -20.29
CA ASP A 307 -23.94 32.84 -20.52
C ASP A 307 -23.73 33.34 -21.94
N HIS A 308 -23.08 32.54 -22.79
CA HIS A 308 -22.68 32.93 -24.14
C HIS A 308 -21.80 34.20 -24.15
N THR A 309 -20.89 34.29 -23.19
CA THR A 309 -19.91 35.38 -23.06
C THR A 309 -18.51 34.94 -23.48
N HIS A 310 -17.55 35.88 -23.49
CA HIS A 310 -16.17 35.59 -23.87
C HIS A 310 -15.48 34.69 -22.85
N ALA A 311 -14.66 33.76 -23.34
CA ALA A 311 -13.84 32.91 -22.49
C ALA A 311 -12.91 33.75 -21.59
N PRO A 312 -12.87 33.47 -20.27
CA PRO A 312 -12.11 34.28 -19.31
C PRO A 312 -10.59 34.09 -19.44
N TYR A 313 -10.15 33.00 -20.07
CA TYR A 313 -8.75 32.65 -20.24
C TYR A 313 -8.48 32.20 -21.67
N THR A 314 -7.34 32.61 -22.22
CA THR A 314 -6.81 32.02 -23.46
C THR A 314 -6.21 30.63 -23.19
N GLY A 315 -5.99 29.84 -24.24
CA GLY A 315 -5.34 28.52 -24.11
C GLY A 315 -3.95 28.61 -23.45
N ASP A 316 -3.16 29.62 -23.81
CA ASP A 316 -1.82 29.85 -23.23
C ASP A 316 -1.89 30.25 -21.75
N GLN A 317 -2.84 31.11 -21.38
CA GLN A 317 -3.08 31.46 -19.98
C GLN A 317 -3.47 30.23 -19.17
N LEU A 318 -4.39 29.41 -19.68
CA LEU A 318 -4.84 28.20 -19.00
C LEU A 318 -3.71 27.19 -18.81
N ALA A 319 -2.87 26.98 -19.84
CA ALA A 319 -1.69 26.14 -19.75
C ALA A 319 -0.69 26.65 -18.69
N ALA A 320 -0.45 27.97 -18.65
CA ALA A 320 0.41 28.59 -17.65
C ALA A 320 -0.14 28.43 -16.22
N LEU A 321 -1.46 28.58 -16.04
CA LEU A 321 -2.14 28.36 -14.76
C LEU A 321 -2.01 26.90 -14.30
N GLY A 322 -2.29 25.93 -15.18
CA GLY A 322 -2.10 24.51 -14.88
C GLY A 322 -0.66 24.19 -14.46
N ALA A 323 0.33 24.73 -15.19
CA ALA A 323 1.74 24.55 -14.90
C ALA A 323 2.16 25.15 -13.53
N ASP A 324 1.64 26.33 -13.18
CA ASP A 324 1.87 26.95 -11.86
C ASP A 324 1.27 26.12 -10.73
N LEU A 325 0.00 25.71 -10.83
CA LEU A 325 -0.65 24.87 -9.82
C LEU A 325 0.13 23.57 -9.60
N ASN A 326 0.53 22.91 -10.68
CA ASN A 326 1.34 21.69 -10.61
C ASN A 326 2.70 21.92 -9.95
N ARG A 327 3.37 23.06 -10.25
CA ARG A 327 4.64 23.43 -9.61
C ARG A 327 4.46 23.63 -8.11
N ARG A 328 3.44 24.37 -7.69
CA ARG A 328 3.15 24.62 -6.27
C ARG A 328 2.84 23.32 -5.52
N THR A 329 2.03 22.43 -6.10
CA THR A 329 1.76 21.11 -5.51
C THR A 329 3.02 20.28 -5.33
N ARG A 330 3.93 20.28 -6.32
CA ARG A 330 5.23 19.59 -6.20
C ARG A 330 6.09 20.19 -5.09
N GLN A 331 6.24 21.51 -5.05
CA GLN A 331 7.00 22.21 -4.01
C GLN A 331 6.44 21.95 -2.60
N ALA A 332 5.12 21.96 -2.44
CA ALA A 332 4.48 21.66 -1.16
C ALA A 332 4.75 20.22 -0.71
N ARG A 333 4.68 19.24 -1.63
CA ARG A 333 5.01 17.84 -1.35
C ARG A 333 6.48 17.67 -0.95
N GLU A 334 7.40 18.33 -1.65
CA GLU A 334 8.83 18.31 -1.33
C GLU A 334 9.13 18.97 0.01
N ALA A 335 8.54 20.15 0.28
CA ALA A 335 8.68 20.85 1.55
C ALA A 335 8.16 20.00 2.72
N LYS A 336 7.00 19.34 2.55
CA LYS A 336 6.46 18.39 3.54
C LYS A 336 7.40 17.22 3.78
N LYS A 337 7.92 16.60 2.70
CA LYS A 337 8.91 15.51 2.78
C LYS A 337 10.18 15.96 3.53
N ASN A 338 10.70 17.14 3.22
CA ASN A 338 11.90 17.69 3.87
C ASN A 338 11.64 18.05 5.33
N HIS A 339 10.47 18.61 5.66
CA HIS A 339 10.06 18.87 7.04
C HIS A 339 10.06 17.60 7.88
N PHE A 340 9.45 16.51 7.39
CA PHE A 340 9.46 15.23 8.10
C PHE A 340 10.86 14.64 8.23
N LYS A 341 11.71 14.76 7.20
CA LYS A 341 13.12 14.36 7.30
C LYS A 341 13.87 15.14 8.39
N HIS A 342 13.70 16.46 8.44
CA HIS A 342 14.34 17.28 9.47
C HIS A 342 13.76 17.03 10.87
N ALA A 343 12.46 16.76 10.99
CA ALA A 343 11.84 16.38 12.25
C ALA A 343 12.35 15.02 12.74
N ASP A 344 12.45 14.02 11.86
CA ASP A 344 13.02 12.70 12.17
C ASP A 344 14.49 12.84 12.58
N HIS A 345 15.29 13.63 11.85
CA HIS A 345 16.68 13.91 12.22
C HIS A 345 16.78 14.59 13.59
N ARG A 346 15.96 15.60 13.88
CA ARG A 346 15.95 16.26 15.20
C ARG A 346 15.55 15.30 16.31
N HIS A 347 14.55 14.46 16.07
CA HIS A 347 14.12 13.44 17.04
C HIS A 347 15.25 12.46 17.31
N VAL A 348 15.89 11.93 16.26
CA VAL A 348 17.06 11.05 16.36
C VAL A 348 18.21 11.73 17.10
N THR A 349 18.50 13.00 16.82
CA THR A 349 19.54 13.77 17.54
C THR A 349 19.20 13.97 19.01
N GLN A 350 17.92 14.21 19.35
CA GLN A 350 17.47 14.35 20.74
C GLN A 350 17.51 13.03 21.51
N GLU A 351 17.05 11.94 20.90
CA GLU A 351 17.12 10.59 21.50
C GLU A 351 18.58 10.13 21.66
N ALA A 352 19.47 10.48 20.72
CA ALA A 352 20.91 10.22 20.84
C ALA A 352 21.60 11.02 21.96
N ALA A 353 20.93 12.04 22.50
CA ALA A 353 21.39 12.81 23.67
C ALA A 353 20.73 12.34 24.99
N ARG A 354 19.79 11.40 24.92
CA ARG A 354 19.16 10.74 26.07
C ARG A 354 19.91 9.47 26.43
N ASP A 355 19.39 8.77 27.44
CA ASP A 355 19.81 7.43 27.80
C ASP A 355 19.59 6.45 26.62
N LEU A 356 20.68 6.10 25.94
CA LEU A 356 20.67 5.18 24.80
C LEU A 356 20.15 3.77 25.16
N THR A 357 20.25 3.38 26.44
CA THR A 357 19.85 2.05 26.92
C THR A 357 18.32 1.88 26.92
N ALA A 358 17.57 2.99 27.00
CA ALA A 358 16.12 3.01 27.00
C ALA A 358 15.50 2.98 25.59
N LEU A 359 16.31 3.09 24.53
CA LEU A 359 15.81 3.15 23.16
C LEU A 359 15.37 1.77 22.65
N ASP A 360 14.23 1.72 21.96
CA ASP A 360 13.84 0.52 21.22
C ASP A 360 14.80 0.25 20.02
N ALA A 361 14.73 -0.96 19.45
CA ALA A 361 15.62 -1.35 18.35
C ALA A 361 15.51 -0.42 17.12
N ARG A 362 14.29 0.04 16.81
CA ARG A 362 14.03 0.89 15.63
C ARG A 362 14.66 2.28 15.78
N THR A 363 14.55 2.86 16.97
CA THR A 363 15.06 4.20 17.28
C THR A 363 16.57 4.16 17.40
N PHE A 364 17.12 3.14 18.06
CA PHE A 364 18.56 2.91 18.12
C PHE A 364 19.18 2.74 16.72
N HIS A 365 18.55 1.96 15.84
CA HIS A 365 19.02 1.81 14.45
C HIS A 365 19.19 3.16 13.73
N LYS A 366 18.23 4.08 13.90
CA LYS A 366 18.31 5.43 13.32
C LYS A 366 19.42 6.27 13.93
N VAL A 367 19.60 6.19 15.25
CA VAL A 367 20.71 6.83 15.96
C VAL A 367 22.05 6.30 15.44
N LEU A 368 22.21 4.98 15.36
CA LEU A 368 23.40 4.31 14.86
C LEU A 368 23.72 4.73 13.42
N LYS A 369 22.72 4.74 12.53
CA LYS A 369 22.88 5.18 11.14
C LYS A 369 23.39 6.62 11.01
N THR A 370 22.98 7.49 11.92
CA THR A 370 23.43 8.89 11.95
C THR A 370 24.84 8.98 12.53
N ALA A 371 25.11 8.25 13.62
CA ALA A 371 26.41 8.21 14.27
C ALA A 371 27.52 7.68 13.33
N ALA A 372 27.22 6.64 12.54
CA ALA A 372 28.17 5.99 11.63
C ALA A 372 28.79 6.90 10.55
N THR A 373 28.24 8.11 10.35
CA THR A 373 28.77 9.12 9.41
C THR A 373 29.85 10.04 10.02
N ALA A 374 30.18 9.86 11.29
CA ALA A 374 31.14 10.67 12.05
C ALA A 374 32.06 9.77 12.90
N PRO A 375 33.14 10.29 13.50
CA PRO A 375 33.95 9.54 14.45
C PRO A 375 33.12 8.95 15.60
N LEU A 376 33.49 7.74 16.05
CA LEU A 376 32.80 7.01 17.11
C LEU A 376 32.82 7.81 18.42
N ARG A 377 31.64 7.92 19.04
CA ARG A 377 31.48 8.45 20.39
C ARG A 377 31.43 7.33 21.42
N ASP A 378 31.98 7.59 22.60
CA ASP A 378 32.07 6.61 23.68
C ASP A 378 30.71 6.05 24.11
N GLU A 379 29.66 6.89 24.13
CA GLU A 379 28.32 6.43 24.52
C GLU A 379 27.73 5.43 23.52
N ILE A 380 27.98 5.64 22.22
CA ILE A 380 27.53 4.74 21.16
C ILE A 380 28.32 3.43 21.22
N ALA A 381 29.63 3.51 21.48
CA ALA A 381 30.48 2.34 21.64
C ALA A 381 30.02 1.45 22.81
N ALA A 382 29.73 2.07 23.96
CA ALA A 382 29.23 1.40 25.15
C ALA A 382 27.86 0.74 24.91
N GLU A 383 26.94 1.43 24.22
CA GLU A 383 25.62 0.86 23.94
C GLU A 383 25.66 -0.25 22.88
N LEU A 384 26.49 -0.14 21.83
CA LEU A 384 26.72 -1.21 20.86
C LEU A 384 27.25 -2.48 21.54
N ALA A 385 28.23 -2.31 22.43
CA ALA A 385 28.77 -3.38 23.25
C ALA A 385 27.68 -4.05 24.10
N ARG A 386 26.92 -3.26 24.86
CA ARG A 386 25.83 -3.76 25.70
C ARG A 386 24.76 -4.51 24.89
N ARG A 387 24.37 -3.96 23.73
CA ARG A 387 23.38 -4.60 22.84
C ARG A 387 23.90 -5.89 22.21
N ALA A 388 25.19 -5.97 21.87
CA ALA A 388 25.80 -7.21 21.41
C ALA A 388 25.78 -8.27 22.52
N ASP A 389 26.21 -7.92 23.74
CA ASP A 389 26.24 -8.84 24.88
C ASP A 389 24.83 -9.29 25.31
N ALA A 390 23.81 -8.45 25.11
CA ALA A 390 22.42 -8.72 25.49
C ALA A 390 21.55 -9.31 24.37
N ASP A 391 22.12 -9.66 23.22
CA ASP A 391 21.40 -10.16 22.03
C ASP A 391 20.26 -9.23 21.57
N LEU A 392 20.57 -7.94 21.43
CA LEU A 392 19.63 -6.89 21.01
C LEU A 392 19.96 -6.28 19.64
N LEU A 393 21.05 -6.70 18.99
CA LEU A 393 21.45 -6.21 17.68
C LEU A 393 20.75 -6.96 16.56
N THR A 394 20.33 -6.21 15.53
CA THR A 394 19.68 -6.77 14.35
C THR A 394 20.63 -6.76 13.15
N ALA A 395 20.34 -7.59 12.13
CA ALA A 395 21.14 -7.59 10.90
C ALA A 395 21.27 -6.20 10.22
N PRO A 396 20.23 -5.34 10.17
CA PRO A 396 20.37 -3.95 9.76
C PRO A 396 21.34 -3.11 10.58
N ASP A 397 21.40 -3.30 11.90
CA ASP A 397 22.35 -2.57 12.76
C ASP A 397 23.79 -2.95 12.42
N VAL A 398 24.05 -4.24 12.24
CA VAL A 398 25.36 -4.75 11.85
C VAL A 398 25.74 -4.27 10.44
N ALA A 399 24.79 -4.24 9.50
CA ALA A 399 25.02 -3.70 8.16
C ALA A 399 25.44 -2.22 8.19
N VAL A 400 24.78 -1.40 9.01
CA VAL A 400 25.20 0.01 9.24
C VAL A 400 26.57 0.07 9.91
N LEU A 401 26.84 -0.81 10.86
CA LEU A 401 28.09 -0.83 11.61
C LEU A 401 29.28 -1.13 10.70
N ILE A 402 29.17 -2.08 9.77
CA ILE A 402 30.25 -2.41 8.82
C ILE A 402 30.49 -1.31 7.77
N ASP A 403 29.51 -0.44 7.53
CA ASP A 403 29.64 0.72 6.62
C ASP A 403 30.32 1.93 7.27
N ALA A 404 30.46 1.96 8.61
CA ALA A 404 31.10 3.06 9.30
C ALA A 404 32.58 3.15 8.92
N ALA A 405 32.91 4.14 8.08
CA ALA A 405 34.22 4.25 7.43
C ALA A 405 35.32 4.82 8.33
N ASP A 406 34.96 5.57 9.38
CA ASP A 406 35.94 6.21 10.25
C ASP A 406 36.70 5.15 11.09
N PRO A 407 38.05 5.16 11.13
CA PRO A 407 38.84 4.14 11.82
C PRO A 407 38.54 3.97 13.32
N THR A 408 37.97 4.99 13.97
CA THR A 408 37.56 4.92 15.39
C THR A 408 36.50 3.85 15.65
N TRP A 409 35.75 3.42 14.63
CA TRP A 409 34.75 2.36 14.72
C TRP A 409 35.34 0.95 14.73
N ARG A 410 36.58 0.76 14.27
CA ARG A 410 37.18 -0.56 14.07
C ARG A 410 37.20 -1.45 15.31
N PRO A 411 37.54 -0.96 16.52
CA PRO A 411 37.53 -1.81 17.71
C PRO A 411 36.14 -2.36 18.04
N ILE A 412 35.09 -1.52 17.96
CA ILE A 412 33.73 -1.96 18.27
C ILE A 412 33.14 -2.82 17.15
N GLN A 413 33.46 -2.52 15.88
CA GLN A 413 33.10 -3.35 14.73
C GLN A 413 33.60 -4.79 14.94
N LEU A 414 34.90 -4.97 15.17
CA LEU A 414 35.49 -6.30 15.34
C LEU A 414 34.89 -7.03 16.55
N ARG A 415 34.72 -6.34 17.69
CA ARG A 415 34.09 -6.93 18.87
C ARG A 415 32.68 -7.45 18.56
N VAL A 416 31.83 -6.60 17.96
CA VAL A 416 30.45 -6.97 17.64
C VAL A 416 30.40 -8.13 16.66
N LEU A 417 31.22 -8.11 15.60
CA LEU A 417 31.28 -9.22 14.64
C LEU A 417 31.73 -10.51 15.31
N ASP A 418 32.77 -10.48 16.13
CA ASP A 418 33.29 -11.67 16.82
C ASP A 418 32.23 -12.23 17.79
N THR A 419 31.57 -11.38 18.59
CA THR A 419 30.46 -11.79 19.49
C THR A 419 29.30 -12.42 18.72
N LEU A 420 28.86 -11.81 17.62
CA LEU A 420 27.71 -12.30 16.85
C LEU A 420 28.06 -13.53 15.98
N ALA A 421 29.30 -13.67 15.52
CA ALA A 421 29.75 -14.86 14.81
C ALA A 421 29.68 -16.10 15.72
N ASP A 422 30.04 -15.94 17.00
CA ASP A 422 30.00 -17.00 18.00
C ASP A 422 28.57 -17.30 18.47
N ALA A 423 27.77 -16.27 18.77
CA ALA A 423 26.42 -16.44 19.32
C ALA A 423 25.34 -16.69 18.26
N HIS A 424 25.46 -16.07 17.08
CA HIS A 424 24.45 -16.05 16.00
C HIS A 424 25.07 -16.29 14.61
N PRO A 425 25.70 -17.46 14.37
CA PRO A 425 26.26 -17.79 13.07
C PRO A 425 25.21 -17.70 11.93
N GLU A 426 23.93 -17.94 12.24
CA GLU A 426 22.82 -17.83 11.30
C GLU A 426 22.47 -16.41 10.84
N MET A 427 22.93 -15.38 11.56
CA MET A 427 22.64 -13.99 11.22
C MET A 427 23.51 -13.48 10.05
N GLY A 428 24.70 -14.06 9.83
CA GLY A 428 25.66 -13.64 8.80
C GLY A 428 25.07 -13.47 7.38
N PRO A 429 24.35 -14.47 6.83
CA PRO A 429 23.67 -14.32 5.54
C PRO A 429 22.69 -13.15 5.48
N SER A 430 21.98 -12.87 6.58
CA SER A 430 21.03 -11.75 6.65
C SER A 430 21.74 -10.41 6.64
N VAL A 431 22.87 -10.28 7.35
CA VAL A 431 23.70 -9.06 7.36
C VAL A 431 24.17 -8.73 5.95
N VAL A 432 24.75 -9.71 5.25
CA VAL A 432 25.24 -9.55 3.87
C VAL A 432 24.09 -9.21 2.91
N SER A 433 22.93 -9.84 3.07
CA SER A 433 21.75 -9.54 2.26
C SER A 433 21.24 -8.10 2.48
N VAL A 434 21.14 -7.65 3.74
CA VAL A 434 20.69 -6.28 4.05
C VAL A 434 21.70 -5.25 3.54
N TRP A 435 23.00 -5.50 3.74
CA TRP A 435 24.06 -4.64 3.23
C TRP A 435 23.99 -4.50 1.71
N ARG A 436 23.78 -5.60 0.97
CA ARG A 436 23.63 -5.58 -0.49
C ARG A 436 22.42 -4.76 -0.96
N GLN A 437 21.31 -4.81 -0.23
CA GLN A 437 20.13 -3.99 -0.55
C GLN A 437 20.42 -2.49 -0.41
N ALA A 438 21.31 -2.10 0.50
CA ALA A 438 21.77 -0.72 0.65
C ALA A 438 22.81 -0.31 -0.41
N HIS A 439 23.51 -1.27 -1.01
CA HIS A 439 24.60 -1.06 -1.98
C HIS A 439 24.37 -1.83 -3.30
N PRO A 440 23.32 -1.48 -4.07
CA PRO A 440 22.96 -2.21 -5.29
C PRO A 440 24.04 -2.18 -6.38
N ASP A 441 24.90 -1.16 -6.37
CA ASP A 441 25.98 -0.97 -7.34
C ASP A 441 27.26 -1.78 -7.01
N GLN A 442 27.32 -2.41 -5.84
CA GLN A 442 28.47 -3.23 -5.41
C GLN A 442 28.31 -4.70 -5.82
N PRO A 443 29.42 -5.42 -6.05
CA PRO A 443 29.36 -6.83 -6.40
C PRO A 443 28.74 -7.65 -5.25
N PRO A 444 28.03 -8.75 -5.56
CA PRO A 444 27.50 -9.64 -4.54
C PRO A 444 28.64 -10.29 -3.76
N THR A 445 28.37 -10.65 -2.50
CA THR A 445 29.30 -11.51 -1.75
C THR A 445 29.24 -12.90 -2.33
N GLU A 446 30.37 -13.39 -2.82
CA GLU A 446 30.48 -14.71 -3.43
C GLU A 446 30.84 -15.73 -2.35
N VAL A 447 30.24 -16.92 -2.41
CA VAL A 447 30.55 -18.02 -1.48
C VAL A 447 31.00 -19.23 -2.29
N GLU A 448 32.22 -19.65 -2.04
CA GLU A 448 32.79 -20.90 -2.54
C GLU A 448 32.64 -22.00 -1.52
N ILE A 449 32.21 -23.19 -1.95
CA ILE A 449 32.05 -24.36 -1.09
C ILE A 449 32.76 -25.55 -1.72
N ARG A 450 33.49 -26.30 -0.91
CA ARG A 450 34.15 -27.56 -1.24
C ARG A 450 33.66 -28.64 -0.28
N ARG A 451 33.65 -29.89 -0.73
CA ARG A 451 33.25 -31.06 0.07
C ARG A 451 34.40 -32.08 0.05
N ASN A 452 34.71 -32.63 1.20
CA ASN A 452 35.64 -33.75 1.39
C ASN A 452 35.03 -34.75 2.39
N GLY A 453 35.67 -35.91 2.56
CA GLY A 453 35.21 -36.97 3.47
C GLY A 453 34.19 -37.92 2.86
N ALA A 454 33.98 -39.06 3.52
CA ALA A 454 33.04 -40.10 3.08
C ALA A 454 31.58 -39.65 3.26
N ASP A 455 30.64 -40.26 2.53
CA ASP A 455 29.22 -39.87 2.59
C ASP A 455 28.60 -39.95 3.99
N HIS A 456 29.12 -40.83 4.85
CA HIS A 456 28.67 -40.99 6.24
C HIS A 456 29.38 -40.04 7.23
N HIS A 457 30.41 -39.30 6.79
CA HIS A 457 31.10 -38.24 7.53
C HIS A 457 31.53 -37.11 6.57
N PRO A 458 30.59 -36.39 5.97
CA PRO A 458 30.93 -35.31 5.04
C PRO A 458 31.53 -34.14 5.81
N LEU A 459 32.55 -33.53 5.21
CA LEU A 459 33.15 -32.30 5.67
C LEU A 459 33.04 -31.25 4.57
N PHE A 460 32.60 -30.06 4.94
CA PHE A 460 32.43 -28.94 4.03
C PHE A 460 33.43 -27.86 4.41
N ALA A 461 34.11 -27.31 3.41
CA ALA A 461 34.88 -26.10 3.54
C ALA A 461 34.18 -24.98 2.78
N ALA A 462 34.05 -23.80 3.36
CA ALA A 462 33.48 -22.64 2.69
C ALA A 462 34.40 -21.42 2.83
N ARG A 463 34.35 -20.54 1.85
CA ARG A 463 35.01 -19.24 1.85
C ARG A 463 34.08 -18.23 1.22
N ALA A 464 34.02 -17.02 1.77
CA ALA A 464 33.30 -15.92 1.15
C ALA A 464 34.23 -14.78 0.72
N THR A 465 33.86 -14.09 -0.35
CA THR A 465 34.55 -12.91 -0.88
C THR A 465 33.61 -11.73 -0.81
N HIS A 466 33.93 -10.74 0.02
CA HIS A 466 33.11 -9.53 0.23
C HIS A 466 33.89 -8.29 -0.20
N LEU A 467 33.32 -7.47 -1.08
CA LEU A 467 33.99 -6.28 -1.64
C LEU A 467 35.39 -6.57 -2.22
N GLY A 468 35.57 -7.76 -2.82
CA GLY A 468 36.84 -8.19 -3.40
C GLY A 468 37.90 -8.70 -2.40
N ILE A 469 37.60 -8.71 -1.10
CA ILE A 469 38.47 -9.27 -0.06
C ILE A 469 38.01 -10.69 0.27
N ARG A 470 38.91 -11.68 0.18
CA ARG A 470 38.61 -13.08 0.48
C ARG A 470 38.79 -13.34 1.97
N GLY A 471 37.76 -13.90 2.60
CA GLY A 471 37.85 -14.44 3.96
C GLY A 471 38.65 -15.75 4.01
N PRO A 472 39.05 -16.22 5.20
CA PRO A 472 39.67 -17.52 5.36
C PRO A 472 38.70 -18.66 5.04
N TRP A 473 39.25 -19.84 4.75
CA TRP A 473 38.46 -21.06 4.68
C TRP A 473 37.96 -21.44 6.07
N THR A 474 36.67 -21.75 6.17
CA THR A 474 36.03 -22.30 7.37
C THR A 474 35.57 -23.72 7.07
N THR A 475 35.65 -24.62 8.05
CA THR A 475 35.24 -26.02 7.87
C THR A 475 34.15 -26.42 8.86
N ALA A 476 33.19 -27.24 8.42
CA ALA A 476 32.15 -27.80 9.27
C ALA A 476 31.61 -29.14 8.73
N ALA A 477 31.01 -29.95 9.61
CA ALA A 477 30.39 -31.23 9.25
C ALA A 477 29.12 -31.08 8.38
N ALA A 478 28.62 -29.86 8.21
CA ALA A 478 27.48 -29.55 7.35
C ALA A 478 27.75 -28.30 6.52
N LYS A 479 27.15 -28.25 5.32
CA LYS A 479 27.29 -27.15 4.37
C LYS A 479 26.92 -25.79 4.97
N LYS A 480 25.77 -25.72 5.64
CA LYS A 480 25.19 -24.46 6.12
C LYS A 480 26.03 -23.79 7.22
N PRO A 481 26.50 -24.50 8.27
CA PRO A 481 27.43 -23.91 9.25
C PRO A 481 28.76 -23.45 8.64
N ALA A 482 29.32 -24.18 7.67
CA ALA A 482 30.54 -23.73 6.97
C ALA A 482 30.30 -22.40 6.25
N GLU A 483 29.20 -22.30 5.48
CA GLU A 483 28.80 -21.09 4.76
C GLU A 483 28.56 -19.89 5.71
N GLN A 484 27.85 -20.12 6.82
CA GLN A 484 27.59 -19.11 7.85
C GLN A 484 28.88 -18.55 8.46
N ALA A 485 29.79 -19.44 8.85
CA ALA A 485 31.10 -19.04 9.39
C ALA A 485 31.94 -18.30 8.33
N ALA A 486 31.89 -18.74 7.07
CA ALA A 486 32.64 -18.10 5.98
C ALA A 486 32.18 -16.66 5.72
N LEU A 487 30.87 -16.38 5.83
CA LEU A 487 30.32 -15.03 5.64
C LEU A 487 30.76 -14.08 6.74
N TRP A 488 30.71 -14.49 8.01
CA TRP A 488 31.25 -13.70 9.12
C TRP A 488 32.75 -13.45 8.97
N ALA A 489 33.50 -14.49 8.60
CA ALA A 489 34.93 -14.41 8.39
C ALA A 489 35.29 -13.45 7.24
N ALA A 490 34.49 -13.39 6.17
CA ALA A 490 34.69 -12.45 5.07
C ALA A 490 34.39 -10.99 5.45
N LEU A 491 33.33 -10.74 6.23
CA LEU A 491 33.05 -9.39 6.76
C LEU A 491 34.21 -8.91 7.66
N ARG A 492 34.70 -9.78 8.54
CA ARG A 492 35.86 -9.49 9.38
C ARG A 492 37.15 -9.25 8.58
N ALA A 493 37.40 -10.06 7.55
CA ALA A 493 38.52 -9.92 6.64
C ALA A 493 38.48 -8.55 5.92
N GLN A 494 37.30 -8.13 5.45
CA GLN A 494 37.11 -6.83 4.84
C GLN A 494 37.41 -5.67 5.82
N LEU A 495 36.92 -5.73 7.06
CA LEU A 495 37.16 -4.67 8.05
C LEU A 495 38.63 -4.51 8.45
N THR A 496 39.37 -5.62 8.45
CA THR A 496 40.81 -5.64 8.76
C THR A 496 41.69 -5.40 7.52
N GLY A 497 41.13 -5.48 6.31
CA GLY A 497 41.90 -5.45 5.07
C GLY A 497 42.78 -6.69 4.87
N THR A 498 42.45 -7.82 5.50
CA THR A 498 43.24 -9.06 5.43
C THR A 498 42.67 -9.97 4.34
N ASP A 499 43.36 -10.08 3.22
CA ASP A 499 42.97 -11.00 2.14
C ASP A 499 43.56 -12.39 2.34
N HIS A 500 42.77 -13.44 2.12
CA HIS A 500 43.16 -14.84 2.29
C HIS A 500 43.18 -15.57 0.93
N PRO A 501 44.31 -15.50 0.19
CA PRO A 501 44.38 -15.98 -1.20
C PRO A 501 44.51 -17.50 -1.34
N ALA A 502 44.64 -18.24 -0.23
CA ALA A 502 44.91 -19.68 -0.26
C ALA A 502 43.88 -20.43 -1.15
N PRO A 503 44.33 -21.12 -2.22
CA PRO A 503 43.41 -21.66 -3.22
C PRO A 503 42.61 -22.85 -2.70
N GLU A 504 43.16 -23.60 -1.75
CA GLU A 504 42.58 -24.82 -1.20
C GLU A 504 42.36 -24.70 0.31
N PRO A 505 41.27 -25.28 0.85
CA PRO A 505 41.06 -25.37 2.29
C PRO A 505 42.02 -26.39 2.92
N GLU A 506 42.50 -26.07 4.13
CA GLU A 506 43.17 -27.06 4.97
C GLU A 506 42.12 -27.99 5.57
N TRP A 507 42.18 -29.27 5.21
CA TRP A 507 41.28 -30.28 5.74
C TRP A 507 41.80 -30.80 7.09
N PRO A 508 40.97 -30.87 8.14
CA PRO A 508 41.29 -31.56 9.39
C PRO A 508 41.73 -32.99 9.11
N ALA A 509 42.79 -33.47 9.79
CA ALA A 509 43.24 -34.84 9.67
C ALA A 509 42.11 -35.80 10.10
N ALA A 510 41.85 -36.82 9.27
CA ALA A 510 40.86 -37.84 9.59
C ALA A 510 41.26 -38.54 10.91
N PRO A 511 40.32 -38.76 11.86
CA PRO A 511 40.63 -39.55 13.05
C PRO A 511 41.06 -40.95 12.61
N GLN A 512 42.27 -41.36 12.99
CA GLN A 512 42.74 -42.73 12.79
C GLN A 512 41.87 -43.67 13.62
N ASN A 513 41.00 -44.44 12.98
CA ASN A 513 40.28 -45.51 13.66
C ASN A 513 41.30 -46.58 14.11
N PRO A 514 41.32 -46.99 15.39
CA PRO A 514 42.15 -48.10 15.82
C PRO A 514 41.68 -49.38 15.13
N GLN A 515 42.63 -50.03 14.47
CA GLN A 515 42.43 -51.25 13.69
C GLN A 515 41.89 -52.38 14.58
N PRO A 516 40.76 -53.04 14.25
CA PRO A 516 40.26 -54.14 15.05
C PRO A 516 41.22 -55.34 14.93
N ALA A 517 41.70 -55.84 16.07
CA ALA A 517 42.44 -57.10 16.13
C ALA A 517 41.52 -58.28 15.77
N THR A 518 41.96 -59.10 14.82
CA THR A 518 41.29 -60.31 14.34
C THR A 518 41.26 -61.40 15.41
N PRO A 519 40.10 -61.94 15.82
CA PRO A 519 40.02 -63.21 16.55
C PRO A 519 39.96 -64.40 15.57
N PRO A 520 40.43 -65.60 15.96
CA PRO A 520 40.51 -66.75 15.07
C PRO A 520 39.14 -67.37 14.79
N ALA A 521 39.04 -67.98 13.61
CA ALA A 521 37.86 -68.64 13.08
C ALA A 521 37.39 -69.82 13.94
N SER A 522 36.08 -69.91 14.15
CA SER A 522 35.39 -71.17 14.45
C SER A 522 34.09 -71.24 13.66
N ALA A 523 33.84 -72.43 13.12
CA ALA A 523 32.83 -72.75 12.14
C ALA A 523 31.54 -73.24 12.81
N ASP A 524 30.39 -72.73 12.37
CA ASP A 524 29.17 -73.51 12.21
C ASP A 524 28.17 -72.77 11.29
N PRO A 525 27.44 -73.47 10.39
CA PRO A 525 26.61 -72.83 9.37
C PRO A 525 25.18 -72.57 9.89
N GLY A 526 24.87 -71.31 10.22
CA GLY A 526 23.50 -70.82 10.40
C GLY A 526 22.79 -70.57 9.05
N PRO A 527 21.45 -70.60 9.00
CA PRO A 527 20.71 -70.69 7.75
C PRO A 527 20.83 -69.42 6.89
N ALA A 528 20.85 -69.62 5.58
CA ALA A 528 20.97 -68.58 4.57
C ALA A 528 19.92 -67.47 4.75
N ILE A 529 20.40 -66.24 5.00
CA ILE A 529 19.59 -65.03 4.89
C ILE A 529 19.61 -64.62 3.41
N SER A 530 18.44 -64.69 2.78
CA SER A 530 18.20 -64.25 1.41
C SER A 530 18.61 -62.79 1.18
N PRO A 531 19.07 -62.42 -0.03
CA PRO A 531 19.39 -61.03 -0.34
C PRO A 531 18.13 -60.15 -0.27
N PRO A 532 18.24 -58.89 0.15
CA PRO A 532 17.11 -57.96 0.06
C PRO A 532 16.76 -57.75 -1.43
N PRO A 533 15.47 -57.60 -1.76
CA PRO A 533 15.06 -57.38 -3.14
C PRO A 533 15.58 -56.03 -3.64
N PRO A 534 15.69 -55.84 -4.98
CA PRO A 534 15.98 -54.53 -5.54
C PRO A 534 14.91 -53.55 -5.07
N ARG A 535 15.33 -52.34 -4.69
CA ARG A 535 14.39 -51.25 -4.37
C ARG A 535 13.59 -50.90 -5.61
N ASP A 536 12.37 -51.41 -5.66
CA ASP A 536 11.34 -50.99 -6.59
C ASP A 536 10.98 -49.53 -6.32
N THR A 537 11.24 -48.68 -7.31
CA THR A 537 10.93 -47.25 -7.30
C THR A 537 9.48 -47.02 -7.70
N THR A 538 8.50 -47.40 -6.88
CA THR A 538 7.11 -46.92 -7.01
C THR A 538 6.34 -47.13 -5.71
N GLY A 539 6.44 -46.18 -4.78
CA GLY A 539 5.57 -46.07 -3.61
C GLY A 539 5.44 -44.60 -3.20
N PRO A 540 4.28 -44.13 -2.70
CA PRO A 540 4.11 -42.75 -2.31
C PRO A 540 5.12 -42.38 -1.21
N ALA A 541 5.82 -41.28 -1.41
CA ALA A 541 6.85 -40.82 -0.49
C ALA A 541 6.24 -40.44 0.85
N VAL A 542 6.65 -41.12 1.93
CA VAL A 542 6.13 -40.88 3.28
C VAL A 542 6.63 -39.53 3.79
N PHE A 543 5.72 -38.58 4.00
CA PHE A 543 6.03 -37.28 4.57
C PHE A 543 6.19 -37.38 6.10
N ASN A 544 7.33 -36.92 6.63
CA ASN A 544 7.57 -36.91 8.07
C ASN A 544 6.86 -35.72 8.74
N LEU A 545 5.66 -35.94 9.30
CA LEU A 545 4.76 -34.90 9.80
C LEU A 545 4.50 -35.01 11.31
N ASP A 546 5.11 -34.10 12.09
CA ASP A 546 4.81 -33.90 13.51
C ASP A 546 3.60 -32.96 13.74
N GLY A 547 2.77 -33.29 14.73
CA GLY A 547 1.45 -32.70 14.98
C GLY A 547 1.41 -31.20 15.31
N ALA A 548 2.54 -30.60 15.71
CA ALA A 548 2.65 -29.16 15.97
C ALA A 548 2.59 -28.29 14.69
N LYS A 549 2.66 -28.89 13.48
CA LYS A 549 2.70 -28.19 12.18
C LYS A 549 1.32 -27.90 11.57
N LYS A 550 0.22 -28.42 12.13
CA LYS A 550 -1.14 -28.34 11.53
C LYS A 550 -1.72 -26.92 11.47
N SER A 551 -1.60 -26.14 12.55
CA SER A 551 -2.15 -24.76 12.60
C SER A 551 -1.44 -23.81 11.60
N LYS A 552 -0.12 -23.97 11.44
CA LYS A 552 0.69 -23.18 10.48
C LYS A 552 0.50 -23.62 9.02
N ALA A 553 0.12 -24.88 8.79
CA ALA A 553 -0.19 -25.40 7.46
C ALA A 553 -1.53 -24.90 6.93
N LEU A 554 -2.54 -24.81 7.80
CA LEU A 554 -3.90 -24.39 7.44
C LEU A 554 -4.05 -22.88 7.25
N SER A 555 -3.14 -22.05 7.79
CA SER A 555 -3.17 -20.60 7.59
C SER A 555 -2.71 -20.16 6.19
N ASN A 556 -1.85 -20.94 5.53
CA ASN A 556 -1.52 -20.76 4.11
C ASN A 556 -1.24 -22.12 3.43
N PRO A 557 -2.29 -22.85 3.04
CA PRO A 557 -2.20 -24.23 2.53
C PRO A 557 -1.32 -24.36 1.27
N ILE A 558 -1.44 -23.41 0.34
CA ILE A 558 -0.73 -23.46 -0.94
C ILE A 558 0.77 -23.25 -0.70
N ALA A 559 1.16 -22.21 0.03
CA ALA A 559 2.57 -21.94 0.32
C ALA A 559 3.20 -23.07 1.16
N TRP A 560 2.41 -23.67 2.06
CA TRP A 560 2.86 -24.79 2.86
C TRP A 560 3.13 -26.03 2.01
N LEU A 561 2.26 -26.40 1.07
CA LEU A 561 2.51 -27.51 0.13
C LEU A 561 3.74 -27.26 -0.77
N MET A 562 3.93 -26.03 -1.23
CA MET A 562 5.13 -25.64 -1.99
C MET A 562 6.40 -25.82 -1.16
N SER A 563 6.38 -25.37 0.10
CA SER A 563 7.50 -25.56 1.03
C SER A 563 7.70 -27.03 1.40
N LEU A 564 6.63 -27.81 1.55
CA LEU A 564 6.70 -29.24 1.82
C LEU A 564 7.39 -29.98 0.66
N ALA A 565 7.01 -29.69 -0.58
CA ALA A 565 7.65 -30.27 -1.77
C ALA A 565 9.15 -29.93 -1.82
N GLN A 566 9.48 -28.65 -1.62
CA GLN A 566 10.86 -28.16 -1.63
C GLN A 566 11.72 -28.81 -0.53
N ASN A 567 11.18 -28.91 0.69
CA ASN A 567 11.89 -29.49 1.84
C ASN A 567 12.11 -31.01 1.71
N ASN A 568 11.29 -31.70 0.90
CA ASN A 568 11.42 -33.14 0.64
C ASN A 568 12.04 -33.44 -0.74
N HIS A 569 12.61 -32.44 -1.43
CA HIS A 569 13.21 -32.57 -2.76
C HIS A 569 12.28 -33.19 -3.81
N GLN A 570 11.00 -32.83 -3.79
CA GLN A 570 9.97 -33.28 -4.71
C GLN A 570 9.56 -32.19 -5.70
N ALA A 571 8.95 -32.59 -6.82
CA ALA A 571 8.32 -31.67 -7.75
C ALA A 571 7.24 -30.83 -7.03
N PRO A 572 7.08 -29.54 -7.40
CA PRO A 572 6.08 -28.68 -6.79
C PRO A 572 4.66 -29.22 -7.04
N PRO A 573 3.68 -28.90 -6.17
CA PRO A 573 2.30 -29.29 -6.36
C PRO A 573 1.73 -28.72 -7.67
N GLU A 574 1.03 -29.57 -8.43
CA GLU A 574 0.37 -29.21 -9.68
C GLU A 574 -1.15 -29.10 -9.46
N TRP A 575 -1.79 -28.13 -10.12
CA TRP A 575 -3.23 -27.94 -10.03
C TRP A 575 -3.90 -28.06 -11.40
N GLU A 576 -4.91 -28.94 -11.46
CA GLU A 576 -5.86 -29.02 -12.55
C GLU A 576 -7.15 -28.29 -12.17
N PHE A 577 -7.76 -27.59 -13.14
CA PHE A 577 -8.99 -26.83 -12.91
C PHE A 577 -10.07 -27.23 -13.90
N ARG A 578 -11.28 -27.42 -13.40
CA ARG A 578 -12.51 -27.53 -14.19
C ARG A 578 -13.52 -26.48 -13.77
N THR A 579 -14.27 -25.94 -14.72
CA THR A 579 -15.35 -25.00 -14.45
C THR A 579 -16.64 -25.53 -15.04
N ASP A 580 -17.66 -25.65 -14.20
CA ASP A 580 -18.99 -26.10 -14.57
C ASP A 580 -20.05 -25.07 -14.12
N GLY A 581 -21.26 -25.12 -14.68
CA GLY A 581 -22.39 -24.28 -14.28
C GLY A 581 -22.61 -23.03 -15.16
N PRO A 582 -23.72 -22.31 -14.96
CA PRO A 582 -24.06 -21.14 -15.75
C PRO A 582 -23.18 -19.94 -15.39
N ALA A 583 -22.98 -18.99 -16.31
CA ALA A 583 -22.07 -17.85 -16.14
C ALA A 583 -22.37 -16.97 -14.90
N HIS A 584 -23.61 -16.98 -14.41
CA HIS A 584 -24.04 -16.24 -13.22
C HIS A 584 -23.85 -17.01 -11.90
N ALA A 585 -23.45 -18.29 -11.95
CA ALA A 585 -23.16 -19.13 -10.79
C ALA A 585 -22.12 -20.20 -11.14
N PRO A 586 -20.88 -19.82 -11.51
CA PRO A 586 -19.84 -20.77 -11.89
C PRO A 586 -19.37 -21.58 -10.68
N ARG A 587 -19.20 -22.89 -10.87
CA ARG A 587 -18.58 -23.80 -9.92
C ARG A 587 -17.19 -24.15 -10.43
N PHE A 588 -16.17 -23.84 -9.64
CA PHE A 588 -14.79 -24.16 -9.93
C PHE A 588 -14.37 -25.38 -9.12
N THR A 589 -13.91 -26.41 -9.80
CA THR A 589 -13.28 -27.59 -9.22
C THR A 589 -11.79 -27.47 -9.40
N ALA A 590 -11.02 -27.60 -8.33
CA ALA A 590 -9.57 -27.68 -8.39
C ALA A 590 -9.10 -29.01 -7.81
N THR A 591 -8.19 -29.67 -8.52
CA THR A 591 -7.52 -30.89 -8.09
C THR A 591 -6.04 -30.61 -7.93
N VAL A 592 -5.49 -30.86 -6.74
CA VAL A 592 -4.05 -30.71 -6.47
C VAL A 592 -3.37 -32.07 -6.45
N HIS A 593 -2.20 -32.15 -7.07
CA HIS A 593 -1.35 -33.34 -7.08
C HIS A 593 0.01 -33.03 -6.42
N LEU A 594 0.42 -33.84 -5.45
CA LEU A 594 1.76 -33.76 -4.86
C LEU A 594 2.24 -35.14 -4.42
N ALA A 595 3.39 -35.58 -4.94
CA ALA A 595 4.07 -36.82 -4.54
C ALA A 595 3.18 -38.08 -4.51
N GLY A 596 2.25 -38.20 -5.46
CA GLY A 596 1.31 -39.33 -5.56
C GLY A 596 0.03 -39.17 -4.71
N HIS A 597 -0.10 -38.10 -3.94
CA HIS A 597 -1.34 -37.74 -3.24
C HIS A 597 -2.15 -36.74 -4.08
N THR A 598 -3.47 -36.85 -4.00
CA THR A 598 -4.39 -36.01 -4.75
C THR A 598 -5.58 -35.63 -3.88
N ALA A 599 -6.00 -34.37 -3.97
CA ALA A 599 -7.24 -33.91 -3.35
C ALA A 599 -7.97 -32.93 -4.27
N THR A 600 -9.29 -33.00 -4.24
CA THR A 600 -10.17 -32.19 -5.09
C THR A 600 -11.14 -31.41 -4.22
N ALA A 601 -11.37 -30.14 -4.55
CA ALA A 601 -12.36 -29.32 -3.87
C ALA A 601 -13.07 -28.37 -4.84
N ASP A 602 -14.31 -28.03 -4.50
CA ASP A 602 -15.15 -27.13 -5.26
C ASP A 602 -15.37 -25.81 -4.53
N ALA A 603 -15.44 -24.71 -5.28
CA ALA A 603 -15.83 -23.40 -4.74
C ALA A 603 -16.46 -22.51 -5.80
N THR A 604 -16.99 -21.35 -5.37
CA THR A 604 -17.59 -20.32 -6.24
C THR A 604 -16.54 -19.45 -6.96
N THR A 605 -15.25 -19.57 -6.60
CA THR A 605 -14.13 -18.92 -7.29
C THR A 605 -12.97 -19.87 -7.50
N LYS A 606 -12.19 -19.67 -8.57
CA LYS A 606 -11.00 -20.48 -8.90
C LYS A 606 -9.97 -20.49 -7.77
N THR A 607 -9.76 -19.34 -7.12
CA THR A 607 -8.82 -19.20 -5.99
C THR A 607 -9.32 -19.93 -4.75
N ALA A 608 -10.60 -19.83 -4.41
CA ALA A 608 -11.16 -20.56 -3.28
C ALA A 608 -11.09 -22.08 -3.50
N ALA A 609 -11.33 -22.57 -4.72
CA ALA A 609 -11.18 -23.98 -5.06
C ALA A 609 -9.71 -24.44 -4.93
N LYS A 610 -8.76 -23.62 -5.39
CA LYS A 610 -7.32 -23.87 -5.25
C LYS A 610 -6.88 -23.98 -3.78
N THR A 611 -7.34 -23.07 -2.93
CA THR A 611 -7.03 -23.09 -1.49
C THR A 611 -7.72 -24.27 -0.79
N ALA A 612 -8.99 -24.54 -1.11
CA ALA A 612 -9.74 -25.65 -0.50
C ALA A 612 -9.15 -27.02 -0.87
N SER A 613 -8.72 -27.22 -2.12
CA SER A 613 -8.06 -28.46 -2.55
C SER A 613 -6.69 -28.64 -1.88
N ALA A 614 -5.93 -27.55 -1.71
CA ALA A 614 -4.69 -27.56 -0.94
C ALA A 614 -4.92 -27.93 0.54
N THR A 615 -5.95 -27.35 1.18
CA THR A 615 -6.36 -27.71 2.55
C THR A 615 -6.72 -29.19 2.66
N ALA A 616 -7.56 -29.69 1.75
CA ALA A 616 -7.98 -31.08 1.73
C ALA A 616 -6.79 -32.05 1.58
N LEU A 617 -5.80 -31.68 0.74
CA LEU A 617 -4.58 -32.47 0.59
C LEU A 617 -3.74 -32.49 1.87
N ILE A 618 -3.58 -31.35 2.53
CA ILE A 618 -2.85 -31.26 3.81
C ILE A 618 -3.54 -32.12 4.88
N GLU A 619 -4.87 -32.07 4.95
CA GLU A 619 -5.64 -32.88 5.89
C GLU A 619 -5.49 -34.38 5.61
N ALA A 620 -5.50 -34.78 4.34
CA ALA A 620 -5.24 -36.16 3.93
C ALA A 620 -3.82 -36.63 4.29
N LEU A 621 -2.81 -35.79 4.04
CA LEU A 621 -1.41 -36.08 4.38
C LEU A 621 -1.18 -36.20 5.90
N LEU A 622 -1.96 -35.47 6.70
CA LEU A 622 -1.87 -35.50 8.17
C LEU A 622 -2.68 -36.63 8.82
N THR A 623 -3.59 -37.28 8.08
CA THR A 623 -4.46 -38.36 8.59
C THR A 623 -3.96 -39.77 8.23
N GLN A 624 -3.05 -39.92 7.27
CA GLN A 624 -2.42 -41.20 6.89
C GLN A 624 -1.24 -41.61 7.80
N ARG A 625 -1.47 -41.69 9.12
CA ARG A 625 -0.50 -42.28 10.06
C ARG A 625 -0.60 -43.80 10.13
#